data_AF-B4EFN5-F1
#
_entry.id   AF-B4EFN5-F1
#
_cell.length_a   1.000
_cell.length_b   1.000
_cell.length_c   1.000
_cell.angle_alpha   90.00
_cell.angle_beta   90.00
_cell.angle_gamma   90.00
#
_symmetry.space_group_name_H-M   'P 1'
#
loop_
_entity.id
_entity.type
_entity.pdbx_description
1 polymer ?
#
loop_
_entity_poly.entity_id
_entity_poly.type
_entity_poly.pdbx_seq_one_letter_code
_entity_poly.pdbx_strand_id
1 'polypeptide(L)'
;MKITDDMLTEEQRSAVEIALSLIGLSSDPRTQKAYKGLRSLLAARRTTPDRECEWKCDDVDNGIWESSCGESWSFIDGGPVENRMLFCHRCGGKLKTAPTSDQGEKS
;
A
#
# COMPACT_ATOMS: atom_id res chain seq x y z
N MET A 1 3.55 -11.13 8.65
CA MET A 1 4.93 -11.03 8.12
C MET A 1 4.88 -11.43 6.65
N LYS A 2 5.00 -10.47 5.72
CA LYS A 2 4.93 -10.74 4.26
C LYS A 2 6.37 -10.68 3.72
N ILE A 3 6.82 -11.76 3.09
CA ILE A 3 8.15 -11.85 2.46
C ILE A 3 8.12 -10.97 1.20
N THR A 4 8.86 -9.86 1.21
CA THR A 4 9.11 -9.00 0.04
C THR A 4 10.60 -9.03 -0.32
N ASP A 5 10.98 -8.69 -1.55
CA ASP A 5 12.39 -8.63 -2.01
C ASP A 5 13.31 -7.69 -1.20
N ASP A 6 12.73 -6.85 -0.34
CA ASP A 6 13.48 -6.02 0.62
C ASP A 6 13.89 -6.79 1.88
N MET A 7 13.36 -8.00 2.08
CA MET A 7 13.79 -8.93 3.11
C MET A 7 14.89 -9.88 2.61
N LEU A 8 15.23 -9.82 1.32
CA LEU A 8 16.39 -10.54 0.81
C LEU A 8 17.64 -9.73 1.13
N THR A 9 18.51 -10.31 1.94
CA THR A 9 19.84 -9.73 2.16
C THR A 9 20.60 -9.65 0.84
N GLU A 10 21.59 -8.77 0.76
CA GLU A 10 22.45 -8.66 -0.44
C GLU A 10 23.11 -10.01 -0.78
N GLU A 11 23.39 -10.85 0.22
CA GLU A 11 23.84 -12.24 0.01
C GLU A 11 22.77 -13.12 -0.66
N GLN A 12 21.51 -13.01 -0.23
CA GLN A 12 20.41 -13.77 -0.83
C GLN A 12 20.15 -13.32 -2.27
N ARG A 13 20.26 -12.01 -2.56
CA ARG A 13 20.19 -11.46 -3.93
C ARG A 13 21.33 -12.01 -4.79
N SER A 14 22.55 -11.97 -4.27
CA SER A 14 23.73 -12.51 -4.95
C SER A 14 23.59 -14.02 -5.22
N ALA A 15 23.07 -14.79 -4.27
CA ALA A 15 22.87 -16.23 -4.41
C ALA A 15 21.86 -16.58 -5.51
N VAL A 16 20.77 -15.80 -5.64
CA VAL A 16 19.77 -15.98 -6.70
C VAL A 16 20.38 -15.71 -8.08
N GLU A 17 21.15 -14.63 -8.22
CA GLU A 17 21.81 -14.29 -9.49
C GLU A 17 22.87 -15.33 -9.87
N ILE A 18 23.67 -15.83 -8.92
CA ILE A 18 24.63 -16.92 -9.13
C ILE A 18 23.91 -18.21 -9.55
N ALA A 19 22.83 -18.58 -8.86
CA ALA A 19 22.06 -19.78 -9.17
C ALA A 19 21.49 -19.72 -10.60
N LEU A 20 20.91 -18.58 -11.01
CA LEU A 20 20.41 -18.34 -12.36
C LEU A 20 21.50 -18.43 -13.43
N SER A 21 22.72 -18.00 -13.11
CA SER A 21 23.89 -18.12 -13.97
C SER A 21 24.34 -19.57 -14.16
N LEU A 22 24.42 -20.35 -13.07
CA LEU A 22 24.89 -21.74 -13.10
C LEU A 22 23.94 -22.67 -13.88
N ILE A 23 22.64 -22.40 -13.82
CA ILE A 23 21.62 -23.18 -14.55
C ILE A 23 21.40 -22.67 -15.98
N GLY A 24 22.23 -21.75 -16.48
CA GLY A 24 22.16 -21.21 -17.85
C GLY A 24 20.91 -20.38 -18.16
N LEU A 25 20.05 -20.17 -17.15
CA LEU A 25 18.84 -19.37 -17.26
C LEU A 25 19.14 -17.87 -17.34
N SER A 26 20.33 -17.42 -16.91
CA SER A 26 20.79 -16.04 -17.12
C SER A 26 20.99 -15.69 -18.59
N SER A 27 21.26 -16.68 -19.45
CA SER A 27 21.61 -16.47 -20.87
C SER A 27 20.48 -16.82 -21.85
N ASP A 28 19.45 -17.57 -21.42
CA ASP A 28 18.29 -17.87 -22.27
C ASP A 28 17.44 -16.58 -22.46
N PRO A 29 17.26 -16.08 -23.71
CA PRO A 29 16.52 -14.85 -23.97
C PRO A 29 15.05 -14.90 -23.52
N ARG A 30 14.44 -16.09 -23.50
CA ARG A 30 13.06 -16.30 -23.01
C ARG A 30 13.02 -16.15 -21.50
N THR A 31 14.02 -16.68 -20.80
CA THR A 31 14.12 -16.56 -19.34
C THR A 31 14.44 -15.13 -18.92
N GLN A 32 15.34 -14.44 -19.62
CA GLN A 32 15.59 -13.01 -19.37
C GLN A 32 14.32 -12.17 -19.58
N LYS A 33 13.55 -12.44 -20.65
CA LYS A 33 12.28 -11.76 -20.92
C LYS A 33 11.24 -12.06 -19.82
N ALA A 34 11.15 -13.31 -19.38
CA ALA A 34 10.25 -13.72 -18.30
C ALA A 34 10.63 -13.08 -16.96
N TYR A 35 11.92 -13.05 -16.59
CA TYR A 35 12.41 -12.42 -15.37
C TYR A 35 12.17 -10.91 -15.35
N LYS A 36 12.49 -10.21 -16.45
CA LYS A 36 12.19 -8.77 -16.60
C LYS A 36 10.70 -8.50 -16.52
N GLY A 37 9.87 -9.34 -17.16
CA GLY A 37 8.41 -9.25 -17.09
C GLY A 37 7.88 -9.46 -15.66
N LEU A 38 8.33 -10.52 -14.99
CA LEU A 38 7.94 -10.82 -13.61
C LEU A 38 8.36 -9.70 -12.65
N ARG A 39 9.60 -9.19 -12.74
CA ARG A 39 10.05 -8.03 -11.96
C ARG A 39 9.18 -6.80 -12.21
N SER A 40 8.86 -6.50 -13.47
CA SER A 40 8.02 -5.35 -13.82
C SER A 40 6.60 -5.49 -13.25
N LEU A 41 6.01 -6.69 -13.32
CA LEU A 41 4.69 -6.97 -12.75
C LEU A 41 4.71 -6.91 -11.22
N LEU A 42 5.76 -7.43 -10.58
CA LEU A 42 5.92 -7.35 -9.12
C LEU A 42 6.12 -5.90 -8.66
N ALA A 43 6.86 -5.09 -9.40
CA ALA A 43 7.00 -3.66 -9.14
C ALA A 43 5.65 -2.92 -9.29
N ALA A 44 4.91 -3.19 -10.37
CA ALA A 44 3.59 -2.62 -10.61
C ALA A 44 2.54 -3.06 -9.56
N ARG A 45 2.70 -4.24 -8.96
CA ARG A 45 1.84 -4.71 -7.86
C ARG A 45 2.11 -3.98 -6.54
N ARG A 46 3.34 -3.47 -6.34
CA ARG A 46 3.73 -2.73 -5.12
C ARG A 46 3.45 -1.25 -5.20
N THR A 47 3.33 -0.69 -6.40
CA THR A 47 2.70 0.61 -6.57
C THR A 47 1.23 0.43 -6.28
N THR A 48 0.79 0.75 -5.05
CA THR A 48 -0.59 1.19 -4.87
C THR A 48 -0.79 2.24 -5.96
N PRO A 49 -1.79 2.08 -6.82
CA PRO A 49 -2.01 3.07 -7.87
C PRO A 49 -2.10 4.44 -7.17
N ASP A 50 -1.78 5.51 -7.89
CA ASP A 50 -1.88 6.92 -7.46
C ASP A 50 -3.33 7.35 -7.14
N ARG A 51 -4.16 6.40 -6.70
CA ARG A 51 -5.52 6.51 -6.27
C ARG A 51 -5.48 7.02 -4.84
N GLU A 52 -5.88 8.27 -4.70
CA GLU A 52 -6.29 8.82 -3.42
C GLU A 52 -7.64 8.19 -3.01
N CYS A 53 -7.84 8.02 -1.70
CA CYS A 53 -9.12 7.63 -1.12
C CYS A 53 -9.49 8.66 -0.06
N GLU A 54 -10.55 9.42 -0.35
CA GLU A 54 -11.01 10.48 0.54
C GLU A 54 -11.82 9.86 1.68
N TRP A 55 -11.53 10.25 2.91
CA TRP A 55 -12.31 9.85 4.08
C TRP A 55 -13.01 11.08 4.66
N LYS A 56 -14.31 10.92 4.96
CA LYS A 56 -15.16 11.95 5.57
C LYS A 56 -15.75 11.41 6.85
N CYS A 57 -15.80 12.25 7.89
CA CYS A 57 -16.49 11.89 9.10
C CYS A 57 -18.00 11.92 8.81
N ASP A 58 -18.66 10.79 8.99
CA ASP A 58 -20.10 10.62 8.78
C ASP A 58 -20.86 10.85 10.09
N ASP A 59 -20.34 10.31 11.19
CA ASP A 59 -20.88 10.49 12.54
C ASP A 59 -19.75 10.79 13.52
N VAL A 60 -19.72 12.03 14.01
CA VAL A 60 -18.67 12.52 14.92
C VAL A 60 -18.79 11.87 16.30
N ASP A 61 -20.01 11.68 16.81
CA ASP A 61 -20.26 11.16 18.16
C ASP A 61 -19.86 9.69 18.29
N ASN A 62 -20.02 8.93 17.19
CA ASN A 62 -19.67 7.52 17.12
C ASN A 62 -18.31 7.27 16.45
N GLY A 63 -17.59 8.32 16.06
CA GLY A 63 -16.28 8.23 15.40
C GLY A 63 -16.33 7.47 14.07
N ILE A 64 -17.44 7.53 13.33
CA ILE A 64 -17.65 6.84 12.05
C ILE A 64 -17.12 7.70 10.90
N TRP A 65 -16.35 7.06 10.04
CA TRP A 65 -15.77 7.64 8.84
C TRP A 65 -16.16 6.82 7.62
N GLU A 66 -16.61 7.50 6.58
CA GLU A 66 -16.95 6.94 5.29
C GLU A 66 -15.86 7.24 4.29
N SER A 67 -15.38 6.21 3.61
CA SER A 67 -14.39 6.33 2.55
C SER A 67 -15.05 6.46 1.18
N SER A 68 -14.44 7.21 0.27
CA SER A 68 -14.92 7.37 -1.11
C SER A 68 -14.98 6.06 -1.91
N CYS A 69 -14.33 5.00 -1.40
CA CYS A 69 -14.40 3.66 -1.97
C CYS A 69 -15.53 2.79 -1.41
N GLY A 70 -16.39 3.36 -0.55
CA GLY A 70 -17.59 2.71 -0.01
C GLY A 70 -17.34 1.82 1.20
N GLU A 71 -16.31 2.11 2.00
CA GLU A 71 -16.05 1.46 3.28
C GLU A 71 -16.34 2.40 4.43
N SER A 72 -17.12 1.93 5.40
CA SER A 72 -17.36 2.57 6.69
C SER A 72 -16.36 2.02 7.72
N TRP A 73 -15.75 2.91 8.50
CA TRP A 73 -14.83 2.54 9.57
C TRP A 73 -15.05 3.40 10.80
N SER A 74 -15.05 2.81 11.99
CA SER A 74 -15.12 3.55 13.26
C SER A 74 -13.80 3.54 14.01
N PHE A 75 -13.44 4.68 14.59
CA PHE A 75 -12.34 4.79 15.54
C PHE A 75 -12.89 4.83 16.96
N ILE A 76 -12.18 4.19 17.89
CA ILE A 76 -12.52 4.25 19.33
C ILE A 76 -12.25 5.65 19.89
N ASP A 77 -11.20 6.31 19.37
CA ASP A 77 -10.81 7.67 19.74
C ASP A 77 -10.15 8.37 18.54
N GLY A 78 -10.44 9.66 18.35
CA GLY A 78 -9.95 10.49 17.25
C GLY A 78 -10.43 10.07 15.86
N GLY A 79 -9.64 10.44 14.84
CA GLY A 79 -9.90 10.12 13.44
C GLY A 79 -8.67 9.53 12.73
N PRO A 80 -8.69 9.51 11.39
CA PRO A 80 -7.61 8.93 10.58
C PRO A 80 -6.24 9.53 10.87
N VAL A 81 -6.17 10.84 11.16
CA VAL A 81 -4.90 11.55 11.41
C VAL A 81 -4.29 11.11 12.75
N GLU A 82 -5.07 11.14 13.82
CA GLU A 82 -4.65 10.77 15.18
C GLU A 82 -4.22 9.30 15.24
N ASN A 83 -4.90 8.45 14.47
CA ASN A 83 -4.63 7.02 14.34
C ASN A 83 -3.55 6.69 13.28
N ARG A 84 -2.89 7.71 12.70
CA ARG A 84 -1.80 7.57 11.72
C ARG A 84 -2.18 6.72 10.51
N MET A 85 -3.43 6.77 10.08
CA MET A 85 -3.90 6.09 8.88
C MET A 85 -3.38 6.81 7.64
N LEU A 86 -2.53 6.12 6.88
CA LEU A 86 -1.92 6.64 5.64
C LEU A 86 -2.60 6.12 4.37
N PHE A 87 -3.28 4.98 4.47
CA PHE A 87 -3.90 4.29 3.35
C PHE A 87 -5.26 3.73 3.75
N CYS A 88 -6.20 3.70 2.81
CA CYS A 88 -7.47 3.02 3.01
C CYS A 88 -7.25 1.51 3.11
N HIS A 89 -7.73 0.89 4.18
CA HIS A 89 -7.59 -0.55 4.41
C HIS A 89 -8.36 -1.41 3.39
N ARG A 90 -9.42 -0.88 2.76
CA ARG A 90 -10.18 -1.59 1.74
C ARG A 90 -9.51 -1.55 0.37
N CYS A 91 -9.32 -0.36 -0.18
CA CYS A 91 -8.85 -0.20 -1.57
C CYS A 91 -7.34 -0.03 -1.70
N GLY A 92 -6.62 0.20 -0.60
CA GLY A 92 -5.17 0.47 -0.59
C GLY A 92 -4.76 1.85 -1.11
N GLY A 93 -5.72 2.73 -1.45
CA GLY A 93 -5.44 4.09 -1.91
C GLY A 93 -4.86 4.98 -0.81
N LYS A 94 -4.06 5.99 -1.19
CA LYS A 94 -3.48 6.97 -0.25
C LYS A 94 -4.59 7.77 0.40
N LEU A 95 -4.61 7.82 1.73
CA LEU A 95 -5.69 8.47 2.47
C LEU A 95 -5.59 9.99 2.32
N LYS A 96 -6.73 10.62 2.04
CA LYS A 96 -6.91 12.07 2.03
C LYS A 96 -8.06 12.40 2.97
N THR A 97 -7.79 13.07 4.06
CA THR A 97 -8.88 13.55 4.93
C THR A 97 -9.50 14.79 4.31
N ALA A 98 -10.83 14.82 4.23
CA ALA A 98 -11.52 16.08 3.98
C ALA A 98 -11.21 17.04 5.14
N PRO A 99 -11.07 18.35 4.88
CA PRO A 99 -10.95 19.32 5.96
C PRO A 99 -12.20 19.21 6.84
N THR A 100 -12.01 18.93 8.12
CA THR A 100 -13.07 19.10 9.12
C THR A 100 -13.39 20.59 9.13
N SER A 101 -14.60 20.95 8.72
CA SER A 101 -15.10 22.30 9.01
C SER A 101 -15.22 22.40 10.51
N ASP A 102 -14.18 22.96 11.15
CA ASP A 102 -14.20 23.38 12.55
C ASP A 102 -15.44 24.25 12.77
N GLN A 103 -16.50 23.67 13.32
CA GLN A 103 -17.61 24.43 13.87
C GLN A 103 -17.42 24.48 15.38
N GLY A 104 -16.69 25.53 15.78
CA GLY A 104 -17.06 26.42 16.87
C GLY A 104 -17.52 25.80 18.18
N GLU A 105 -16.62 25.82 19.14
CA GLU A 105 -16.92 25.91 20.57
C GLU A 105 -17.94 27.05 20.84
N LYS A 106 -19.13 26.69 21.32
CA LYS A 106 -20.10 27.53 22.06
C LYS A 106 -21.11 26.57 22.69
N SER A 107 -21.35 26.51 23.99
CA SER A 107 -21.30 27.52 25.05
C SER A 107 -21.17 26.83 26.41
#